data_AF-A0A7X1PFX0-F1
#
_entry.id   AF-A0A7X1PFX0-F1
#
_cell.length_a   1.000
_cell.length_b   1.000
_cell.length_c   1.000
_cell.angle_alpha   90.00
_cell.angle_beta   90.00
_cell.angle_gamma   90.00
#
_symmetry.space_group_name_H-M   'P 1'
#
loop_
_entity.id
_entity.type
_entity.pdbx_description
1 polymer ?
#
loop_
_entity_poly.entity_id
_entity_poly.type
_entity_poly.pdbx_seq_one_letter_code
_entity_poly.pdbx_strand_id
1 'polypeptide(L)' 'MKQTDATRDFVERALLDFGLQAEFQSRQLREQDECLSWIAGSPDNCEEENRVSYLLDALAHGDPLVTKEGLTW' A
#
# COMPACT_ATOMS: atom_id res chain seq x y z
N MET A 1 6.47 -12.38 15.26
CA MET A 1 5.67 -11.74 14.21
C MET A 1 5.37 -10.32 14.69
N LYS A 2 6.06 -9.31 14.16
CA LYS A 2 5.92 -7.89 14.59
C LYS A 2 5.94 -6.89 13.42
N GLN A 3 6.30 -7.33 12.22
CA GLN A 3 6.52 -6.43 11.08
C GLN A 3 5.20 -6.10 10.37
N THR A 4 4.27 -7.06 10.28
CA THR A 4 2.98 -6.87 9.61
C THR A 4 2.09 -5.82 10.29
N ASP A 5 2.14 -5.74 11.63
CA ASP A 5 1.34 -4.76 12.38
C ASP A 5 1.88 -3.34 12.22
N ALA A 6 3.22 -3.17 12.22
CA ALA A 6 3.85 -1.86 12.03
C ALA A 6 3.64 -1.30 10.61
N THR A 7 3.76 -2.14 9.58
CA THR A 7 3.48 -1.75 8.20
C THR A 7 2.02 -1.35 8.02
N ARG A 8 1.08 -2.09 8.63
CA ARG A 8 -0.35 -1.76 8.56
C ARG A 8 -0.64 -0.41 9.20
N ASP A 9 -0.13 -0.17 10.42
CA ASP A 9 -0.30 1.11 11.10
C ASP A 9 0.30 2.28 10.29
N PHE A 10 1.44 2.04 9.63
CA PHE A 10 2.08 3.02 8.77
C PHE A 10 1.22 3.35 7.53
N VAL A 11 0.72 2.33 6.83
CA VAL A 11 -0.17 2.51 5.68
C VAL A 11 -1.48 3.20 6.08
N GLU A 12 -2.10 2.81 7.19
CA GLU A 12 -3.33 3.42 7.66
C GLU A 12 -3.18 4.90 7.99
N ARG A 13 -2.08 5.30 8.63
CA ARG A 13 -1.73 6.72 8.81
C ARG A 13 -1.48 7.42 7.47
N ALA A 14 -0.72 6.76 6.59
CA ALA A 14 -0.58 7.05 5.17
C ALA A 14 -1.87 7.56 4.53
N LEU A 15 -2.86 6.68 4.54
CA LEU A 15 -4.15 6.90 3.90
C LEU A 15 -4.98 7.99 4.58
N LEU A 16 -4.90 8.11 5.91
CA LEU A 16 -5.59 9.15 6.66
C LEU A 16 -5.04 10.54 6.36
N ASP A 17 -3.70 10.69 6.35
CA ASP A 17 -3.04 11.98 6.12
C ASP A 17 -3.33 12.54 4.71
N PHE A 18 -3.51 11.65 3.73
CA PHE A 18 -3.84 12.01 2.34
C PHE A 18 -5.34 11.96 2.02
N GLY A 19 -6.18 11.55 2.97
CA GLY A 19 -7.63 11.44 2.76
C GLY A 19 -8.05 10.34 1.77
N LEU A 20 -7.20 9.32 1.57
CA LEU A 20 -7.40 8.23 0.60
C LEU A 20 -7.93 6.93 1.25
N GLN A 21 -8.32 6.99 2.52
CA GLN A 21 -8.79 5.84 3.27
C GLN A 21 -10.06 5.23 2.65
N ALA A 22 -11.00 6.07 2.20
CA ALA A 22 -12.25 5.60 1.60
C ALA A 22 -12.00 4.91 0.26
N GLU A 23 -11.09 5.47 -0.54
CA GLU A 23 -10.67 4.96 -1.85
C GLU A 23 -10.01 3.59 -1.68
N PHE A 24 -9.12 3.44 -0.71
CA PHE A 24 -8.51 2.15 -0.37
C PHE A 24 -9.56 1.13 0.09
N GLN A 25 -10.45 1.51 1.01
CA GLN A 25 -11.50 0.62 1.54
C GLN A 25 -12.55 0.23 0.49
N SER A 26 -12.75 1.06 -0.54
CA SER A 26 -13.64 0.77 -1.66
C SER A 26 -13.13 -0.33 -2.58
N ARG A 27 -11.83 -0.66 -2.52
CA ARG A 27 -11.21 -1.72 -3.33
C ARG A 27 -11.61 -3.10 -2.82
N GLN A 28 -11.42 -4.12 -3.66
CA GLN A 28 -11.71 -5.49 -3.25
C GLN A 28 -10.80 -5.91 -2.10
N LEU A 29 -11.32 -6.62 -1.10
CA LEU A 29 -10.54 -7.07 0.06
C LEU A 29 -9.25 -7.82 -0.34
N ARG A 30 -9.34 -8.67 -1.37
CA ARG A 30 -8.18 -9.38 -1.91
C ARG A 30 -7.10 -8.44 -2.44
N GLU A 31 -7.50 -7.37 -3.11
CA GLU A 31 -6.58 -6.37 -3.68
C GLU A 31 -5.88 -5.56 -2.57
N GLN A 32 -6.63 -5.21 -1.52
CA GLN A 32 -6.07 -4.57 -0.32
C GLN A 32 -5.05 -5.49 0.37
N ASP A 33 -5.39 -6.77 0.56
CA ASP A 33 -4.51 -7.75 1.22
C ASP A 33 -3.22 -8.02 0.41
N GLU A 34 -3.34 -8.14 -0.92
CA GLU A 34 -2.19 -8.31 -1.82
C GLU A 34 -1.26 -7.08 -1.77
N CYS A 35 -1.83 -5.86 -1.75
CA CYS A 35 -1.08 -4.61 -1.63
C CYS A 35 -0.34 -4.52 -0.27
N LEU A 36 -1.03 -4.77 0.84
CA LEU A 36 -0.41 -4.76 2.18
C LEU A 36 0.70 -5.82 2.30
N SER A 37 0.50 -7.00 1.70
CA SER A 37 1.51 -8.05 1.68
C SER A 37 2.74 -7.64 0.86
N TRP A 38 2.53 -6.94 -0.25
CA TRP A 38 3.61 -6.38 -1.07
C TRP A 38 4.40 -5.31 -0.31
N ILE A 39 3.74 -4.36 0.37
CA ILE A 39 4.41 -3.34 1.18
C ILE A 39 5.18 -3.99 2.35
N ALA A 40 4.57 -4.95 3.06
CA ALA A 40 5.21 -5.64 4.18
C ALA A 40 6.39 -6.53 3.74
N GLY A 41 6.42 -6.95 2.47
CA GLY A 41 7.53 -7.67 1.86
C GLY A 41 8.71 -6.79 1.43
N SER A 42 8.79 -5.53 1.90
CA SER A 42 9.90 -4.63 1.57
C SER A 42 11.20 -5.07 2.26
N PRO A 43 12.36 -5.04 1.56
CA PRO A 43 13.66 -5.41 2.10
C PRO A 43 14.18 -4.41 3.16
N ASP A 44 13.74 -3.15 3.11
CA ASP A 44 14.10 -2.09 4.05
C ASP A 44 13.01 -1.01 4.12
N ASN A 45 13.19 -0.06 5.05
CA ASN A 45 12.21 1.02 5.29
C ASN A 45 12.12 2.01 4.13
N CYS A 46 13.19 2.23 3.37
CA CYS A 46 13.17 3.14 2.22
C CYS A 46 12.28 2.57 1.11
N GLU A 47 12.42 1.28 0.85
CA GLU A 47 11.56 0.56 -0.08
C GLU A 47 10.11 0.46 0.43
N GLU A 48 9.89 0.30 1.74
CA GLU A 48 8.55 0.38 2.34
C GLU A 48 7.89 1.74 2.09
N GLU A 49 8.60 2.84 2.35
CA GLU A 49 8.13 4.20 2.08
C GLU A 49 7.83 4.44 0.58
N ASN A 50 8.67 3.91 -0.31
CA ASN A 50 8.43 3.97 -1.76
C ASN A 50 7.15 3.24 -2.14
N ARG A 51 6.93 2.02 -1.62
CA ARG A 51 5.72 1.23 -1.91
C ARG A 51 4.46 1.88 -1.36
N VAL A 52 4.53 2.52 -0.20
CA VAL A 52 3.43 3.34 0.32
C VAL A 52 3.18 4.56 -0.58
N SER A 53 4.22 5.21 -1.07
CA SER A 53 4.07 6.32 -2.02
C SER A 53 3.37 5.89 -3.32
N TYR A 54 3.72 4.71 -3.85
CA TYR A 54 3.02 4.12 -5.01
C TYR A 54 1.55 3.83 -4.73
N LEU A 55 1.24 3.29 -3.55
CA LEU A 55 -0.14 3.08 -3.12
C LEU A 55 -0.95 4.39 -3.13
N LEU A 56 -0.39 5.46 -2.54
CA LEU A 56 -1.05 6.76 -2.48
C LEU A 56 -1.28 7.35 -3.87
N ASP A 57 -0.28 7.26 -4.75
CA ASP A 57 -0.38 7.74 -6.12
C ASP A 57 -1.44 6.96 -6.93
N ALA A 58 -1.44 5.63 -6.83
CA ALA A 58 -2.43 4.79 -7.50
C ALA A 58 -3.86 5.09 -7.03
N LEU A 59 -4.05 5.31 -5.73
CA LEU A 59 -5.35 5.69 -5.18
C LEU A 59 -5.80 7.07 -5.66
N ALA A 60 -4.89 8.06 -5.68
CA ALA A 60 -5.19 9.41 -6.13
C ALA A 60 -5.60 9.47 -7.61
N HIS A 61 -5.07 8.57 -8.43
CA HIS A 61 -5.37 8.49 -9.87
C HIS A 61 -6.46 7.48 -10.23
N GLY A 62 -6.95 6.69 -9.26
CA GLY A 62 -7.96 5.66 -9.50
C GLY A 62 -7.40 4.37 -10.10
N ASP A 63 -6.08 4.22 -10.16
CA ASP A 63 -5.39 3.06 -10.71
C ASP A 63 -5.59 1.80 -9.85
N PRO A 64 -5.30 0.60 -10.40
CA PRO A 64 -5.28 -0.65 -9.63
C PRO A 64 -4.15 -0.64 -8.58
N LEU A 65 -4.41 -1.18 -7.39
CA LEU A 65 -3.42 -1.24 -6.30
C LEU A 65 -2.34 -2.30 -6.50
N VAL A 66 -2.63 -3.27 -7.37
CA VAL A 66 -1.77 -4.42 -7.64
C VAL A 66 -1.68 -4.57 -9.15
N THR A 67 -0.60 -4.04 -9.73
CA THR A 67 -0.21 -4.45 -11.08
C THR A 67 0.80 -5.58 -10.97
N LYS A 68 0.46 -6.69 -11.63
CA LYS A 68 1.22 -7.94 -11.71
C LYS A 68 2.73 -7.69 -11.86
N GLU A 69 3.47 -8.41 -11.03
CA GLU A 69 4.93 -8.55 -11.03
C GLU A 69 5.64 -7.41 -10.29
N GLY A 70 6.34 -7.75 -9.20
CA GLY A 70 7.34 -6.84 -8.69
C GLY A 70 8.30 -6.46 -9.83
N LEU A 71 8.47 -5.15 -10.06
CA LEU A 71 9.18 -4.51 -11.20
C LEU A 71 8.35 -4.59 -12.52
N THR A 72 8.03 -3.53 -13.26
CA THR A 72 8.87 -2.46 -13.83
C THR A 72 8.00 -1.43 -14.59
N TRP A 73 8.49 -0.17 -14.68
CA TRP A 73 8.25 0.95 -15.62
C TRP A 73 6.85 1.19 -16.23
#